data_AF-A0AAN0KUQ3-F1
#
_entry.id   AF-A0AAN0KUQ3-F1
#
_cell.length_a   1.000
_cell.length_b   1.000
_cell.length_c   1.000
_cell.angle_alpha   90.00
_cell.angle_beta   90.00
_cell.angle_gamma   90.00
#
_symmetry.space_group_name_H-M   'P 1'
#
loop_
_entity.id
_entity.type
_entity.pdbx_description
1 polymer ?
#
loop_
_entity_poly.entity_id
_entity_poly.type
_entity_poly.pdbx_seq_one_letter_code
_entity_poly.pdbx_strand_id
1 'polypeptide(L)'
;MPNTQKSISETPIGDLLPLRVKTILERNGIHTIEGVRSAYPNQLLKMRGMGMFRFKQIEAALFPGKSFTPARIYSPIRHIKGSSLNGILAPATVQVLCHGGITTIEQLLVTESKELLKIRGLGIHKLREIEDTLHERRED
;
A
#
# COMPACT_ATOMS: atom_id res chain seq x y z
N MET A 1 -27.10 -27.63 35.87
CA MET A 1 -25.76 -27.56 35.27
C MET A 1 -25.62 -26.22 34.54
N PRO A 2 -25.16 -25.14 35.19
CA PRO A 2 -24.89 -23.91 34.46
C PRO A 2 -23.51 -23.98 33.80
N ASN A 3 -23.51 -23.49 32.58
CA ASN A 3 -22.52 -23.59 31.52
C ASN A 3 -21.23 -22.84 31.88
N THR A 4 -20.08 -23.51 31.79
CA THR A 4 -18.75 -22.96 32.08
C THR A 4 -18.36 -21.93 31.02
N GLN A 5 -18.60 -20.65 31.28
CA GLN A 5 -18.00 -19.56 30.50
C GLN A 5 -16.47 -19.63 30.72
N LYS A 6 -15.75 -20.08 29.68
CA LYS A 6 -14.29 -19.92 29.57
C LYS A 6 -13.97 -18.43 29.71
N SER A 7 -13.52 -18.02 30.88
CA SER A 7 -12.81 -16.76 31.06
C SER A 7 -11.49 -16.88 30.32
N ILE A 8 -11.48 -16.54 29.03
CA ILE A 8 -10.24 -16.29 28.30
C ILE A 8 -9.67 -15.04 28.97
N SER A 9 -8.56 -15.21 29.69
CA SER A 9 -7.81 -14.10 30.27
C SER A 9 -7.25 -13.27 29.12
N GLU A 10 -8.02 -12.29 28.65
CA GLU A 10 -7.60 -11.41 27.57
C GLU A 10 -6.56 -10.43 28.13
N THR A 11 -5.33 -10.54 27.63
CA THR A 11 -4.24 -9.66 28.06
C THR A 11 -4.39 -8.34 27.30
N PRO A 12 -4.57 -7.21 28.00
CA PRO A 12 -4.66 -5.92 27.32
C PRO A 12 -3.33 -5.59 26.63
N ILE A 13 -3.40 -4.90 25.48
CA ILE A 13 -2.21 -4.52 24.69
C ILE A 13 -1.23 -3.62 25.48
N GLY A 14 -1.72 -2.90 26.50
CA GLY A 14 -0.90 -2.07 27.38
C GLY A 14 -0.01 -1.08 26.61
N ASP A 15 1.26 -1.01 27.02
CA ASP A 15 2.32 -0.18 26.43
C ASP A 15 3.32 -1.02 25.60
N LEU A 16 2.96 -2.27 25.26
CA LEU A 16 3.82 -3.18 24.50
C LEU A 16 4.05 -2.73 23.05
N LEU A 17 3.14 -1.89 22.51
CA LEU A 17 3.17 -1.42 21.14
C LEU A 17 3.26 0.11 21.08
N PRO A 18 3.96 0.68 20.08
CA PRO A 18 4.00 2.12 19.89
C PRO A 18 2.59 2.71 19.77
N LEU A 19 2.39 3.91 20.31
CA LEU A 19 1.09 4.61 20.35
C LEU A 19 0.36 4.57 19.01
N ARG A 20 1.09 4.79 17.91
CA ARG A 20 0.49 4.82 16.57
C ARG A 20 -0.06 3.46 16.12
N VAL A 21 0.59 2.37 16.50
CA VAL A 21 0.13 0.99 16.21
C VAL A 21 -1.11 0.70 17.04
N LYS A 22 -1.07 1.04 18.34
CA LYS A 22 -2.20 0.91 19.26
C LYS A 22 -3.44 1.65 18.75
N THR A 23 -3.32 2.91 18.35
CA THR A 23 -4.44 3.67 17.78
C THR A 23 -5.03 3.01 16.53
N ILE A 24 -4.22 2.36 15.70
CA ILE A 24 -4.73 1.65 14.52
C ILE A 24 -5.50 0.40 14.96
N LEU A 25 -4.96 -0.38 15.91
CA LEU A 25 -5.63 -1.57 16.44
C LEU A 25 -6.96 -1.22 17.12
N GLU A 26 -6.98 -0.20 17.98
CA GLU A 26 -8.18 0.28 18.67
C GLU A 26 -9.26 0.74 17.68
N ARG A 27 -8.88 1.46 16.62
CA ARG A 27 -9.82 1.86 15.55
C ARG A 27 -10.43 0.69 14.80
N ASN A 28 -9.79 -0.47 14.82
CA ASN A 28 -10.27 -1.71 14.23
C ASN A 28 -10.87 -2.66 15.29
N GLY A 29 -11.14 -2.17 16.50
CA GLY A 29 -11.78 -2.92 17.59
C GLY A 29 -10.87 -3.95 18.27
N ILE A 30 -9.55 -3.86 18.09
CA ILE A 30 -8.59 -4.79 18.71
C ILE A 30 -7.96 -4.13 19.93
N HIS A 31 -8.32 -4.64 21.11
CA HIS A 31 -7.86 -4.11 22.40
C HIS A 31 -6.95 -5.09 23.17
N THR A 32 -6.86 -6.34 22.70
CA THR A 32 -6.24 -7.45 23.42
C THR A 32 -5.15 -8.12 22.57
N ILE A 33 -4.15 -8.71 23.23
CA ILE A 33 -3.06 -9.42 22.55
C ILE A 33 -3.61 -10.61 21.77
N GLU A 34 -4.60 -11.31 22.34
CA GLU A 34 -5.28 -12.43 21.71
C GLU A 34 -6.02 -11.98 20.44
N GLY A 35 -6.64 -10.80 20.46
CA GLY A 35 -7.22 -10.19 19.27
C GLY A 35 -6.18 -9.90 18.17
N VAL A 36 -4.99 -9.44 18.54
CA VAL A 36 -3.88 -9.25 17.59
C VAL A 36 -3.40 -10.59 17.04
N ARG A 37 -3.31 -11.63 17.87
CA ARG A 37 -2.94 -13.01 17.46
C ARG A 37 -3.92 -13.60 16.46
N SER A 38 -5.22 -13.41 16.67
CA SER A 38 -6.26 -13.85 15.74
C SER A 38 -6.26 -13.07 14.41
N ALA A 39 -5.92 -11.78 14.43
CA ALA A 39 -5.85 -10.95 13.23
C ALA A 39 -4.56 -11.15 12.40
N TYR A 40 -3.53 -11.76 12.99
CA TYR A 40 -2.27 -12.02 12.31
C TYR A 40 -2.39 -13.13 11.25
N PRO A 41 -1.70 -13.03 10.09
CA PRO A 41 -0.96 -11.87 9.60
C PRO A 41 -1.81 -10.96 8.68
N ASN A 42 -2.78 -11.55 7.98
CA ASN A 42 -3.43 -10.91 6.84
C ASN A 42 -4.42 -9.79 7.24
N GLN A 43 -5.14 -9.96 8.33
CA GLN A 43 -6.15 -8.97 8.75
C GLN A 43 -5.48 -7.70 9.27
N LEU A 44 -4.34 -7.84 9.98
CA LEU A 44 -3.52 -6.70 10.38
C LEU A 44 -3.06 -5.86 9.17
N LEU A 45 -2.52 -6.51 8.13
CA LEU A 45 -2.05 -5.82 6.93
C LEU A 45 -3.16 -5.14 6.10
N LYS A 46 -4.42 -5.55 6.27
CA LYS A 46 -5.58 -4.91 5.63
C LYS A 46 -6.01 -3.62 6.34
N MET A 47 -5.55 -3.36 7.57
CA MET A 47 -5.96 -2.20 8.35
C MET A 47 -5.39 -0.91 7.76
N ARG A 48 -6.25 0.11 7.60
CA ARG A 48 -5.83 1.41 7.08
C ARG A 48 -4.74 2.02 7.97
N GLY A 49 -3.58 2.29 7.36
CA GLY A 49 -2.41 2.85 8.06
C GLY A 49 -1.47 1.80 8.64
N MET A 50 -1.82 0.51 8.58
CA MET A 50 -0.96 -0.61 8.96
C MET A 50 -0.06 -0.99 7.77
N GLY A 51 1.00 -0.22 7.58
CA GLY A 51 2.05 -0.55 6.61
C GLY A 51 3.03 -1.59 7.16
N MET A 52 3.88 -2.12 6.28
CA MET A 52 4.84 -3.18 6.63
C MET A 52 5.74 -2.81 7.82
N PHE A 53 6.20 -1.55 7.90
CA PHE A 53 6.98 -1.06 9.04
C PHE A 53 6.26 -1.25 10.38
N ARG A 54 4.99 -0.85 10.46
CA ARG A 54 4.18 -0.98 11.70
C ARG A 54 3.81 -2.42 11.99
N PHE A 55 3.57 -3.20 10.94
CA PHE A 55 3.36 -4.64 11.06
C PHE A 55 4.58 -5.34 11.66
N LYS A 56 5.81 -4.99 11.21
CA LYS A 56 7.05 -5.51 11.80
C LYS A 56 7.24 -5.13 13.27
N GLN A 57 6.74 -3.96 13.71
CA GLN A 57 6.74 -3.60 15.14
C GLN A 57 5.85 -4.53 15.97
N ILE A 58 4.70 -4.94 15.42
CA ILE A 58 3.83 -5.94 16.07
C ILE A 58 4.54 -7.30 16.15
N GLU A 59 5.20 -7.73 15.07
CA GLU A 59 5.96 -8.98 15.06
C GLU A 59 7.07 -9.01 16.09
N ALA A 60 7.88 -7.94 16.16
CA ALA A 60 8.95 -7.82 17.13
C ALA A 60 8.46 -7.90 18.58
N ALA A 61 7.29 -7.34 18.89
CA ALA A 61 6.74 -7.31 20.24
C ALA A 61 5.97 -8.58 20.64
N LEU A 62 5.17 -9.15 19.73
CA LEU A 62 4.18 -10.19 20.07
C LEU A 62 4.46 -11.56 19.44
N PHE A 63 5.34 -11.62 18.44
CA PHE A 63 5.66 -12.83 17.69
C PHE A 63 7.18 -13.01 17.51
N PRO A 64 7.95 -13.08 18.61
CA PRO A 64 9.40 -13.27 18.52
C PRO A 64 9.72 -14.54 17.72
N GLY A 65 10.61 -14.42 16.74
CA GLY A 65 10.99 -15.54 15.85
C GLY A 65 10.03 -15.84 14.70
N LYS A 66 8.89 -15.14 14.58
CA LYS A 66 8.03 -15.20 13.39
C LYS A 66 8.23 -13.93 12.56
N SER A 67 8.38 -14.12 11.25
CA SER A 67 8.41 -13.03 10.28
C SER A 67 7.55 -13.44 9.10
N PHE A 68 6.37 -12.83 9.00
CA PHE A 68 5.54 -12.92 7.83
C PHE A 68 6.06 -11.95 6.78
N THR A 69 6.39 -12.50 5.62
CA THR A 69 6.69 -11.75 4.41
C THR A 69 5.56 -12.07 3.44
N PRO A 70 4.65 -11.12 3.14
CA PRO A 70 3.63 -11.37 2.13
C PRO A 70 4.33 -11.71 0.81
N ALA A 71 3.87 -12.79 0.16
CA ALA A 71 4.32 -13.19 -1.16
C ALA A 71 3.92 -12.09 -2.16
N ARG A 72 4.80 -11.10 -2.34
CA ARG A 72 4.63 -9.92 -3.20
C ARG A 72 3.42 -9.04 -2.82
N ILE A 73 3.69 -7.91 -2.17
CA ILE A 73 2.77 -6.76 -2.24
C ILE A 73 2.90 -6.20 -3.67
N TYR A 74 2.23 -6.82 -4.64
CA TYR A 74 1.58 -5.99 -5.61
C TYR A 74 0.47 -5.31 -4.82
N SER A 75 0.72 -4.08 -4.35
CA SER A 75 -0.42 -3.17 -4.16
C SER A 75 -1.24 -3.33 -5.44
N PRO A 76 -2.54 -3.68 -5.37
CA PRO A 76 -3.33 -3.85 -6.58
C PRO A 76 -3.00 -2.64 -7.45
N ILE A 77 -2.40 -2.90 -8.62
CA ILE A 77 -1.88 -1.86 -9.53
C ILE A 77 -2.94 -0.79 -9.49
N ARG A 78 -2.62 0.38 -8.92
CA ARG A 78 -3.64 1.40 -8.64
C ARG A 78 -4.21 1.78 -9.99
N HIS A 79 -5.33 1.16 -10.35
CA HIS A 79 -5.92 1.33 -11.65
C HIS A 79 -6.62 2.68 -11.62
N ILE A 80 -6.02 3.64 -12.31
CA ILE A 80 -6.55 4.99 -12.37
C ILE A 80 -7.70 4.96 -13.35
N LYS A 81 -8.89 5.24 -12.83
CA LYS A 81 -10.12 5.20 -13.64
C LYS A 81 -9.97 6.12 -14.85
N GLY A 82 -10.31 5.60 -16.04
CA GLY A 82 -10.32 6.38 -17.27
C GLY A 82 -8.97 6.58 -17.96
N SER A 83 -7.90 5.90 -17.53
CA SER A 83 -6.62 5.93 -18.25
C SER A 83 -6.29 4.61 -18.95
N SER A 84 -5.86 4.68 -20.21
CA SER A 84 -5.28 3.53 -20.91
C SER A 84 -3.78 3.36 -20.65
N LEU A 85 -3.18 4.23 -19.83
CA LEU A 85 -1.78 4.15 -19.40
C LEU A 85 -1.57 3.18 -18.22
N ASN A 86 -2.66 2.66 -17.64
CA ASN A 86 -2.58 1.66 -16.58
C ASN A 86 -1.90 0.38 -17.08
N GLY A 87 -0.96 -0.14 -16.30
CA GLY A 87 -0.18 -1.33 -16.69
C GLY A 87 0.90 -1.06 -17.74
N ILE A 88 1.00 0.17 -18.24
CA ILE A 88 2.08 0.65 -19.12
C ILE A 88 3.10 1.39 -18.27
N LEU A 89 2.62 2.38 -17.51
CA LEU A 89 3.44 3.21 -16.65
C LEU A 89 3.15 2.90 -15.18
N ALA A 90 4.08 3.26 -14.30
CA ALA A 90 3.85 3.18 -12.86
C ALA A 90 2.60 4.00 -12.48
N PRO A 91 1.73 3.51 -11.56
CA PRO A 91 0.49 4.21 -11.23
C PRO A 91 0.68 5.65 -10.74
N ALA A 92 1.78 5.94 -10.06
CA ALA A 92 2.09 7.32 -9.66
C ALA A 92 2.31 8.24 -10.87
N THR A 93 2.93 7.71 -11.93
CA THR A 93 3.19 8.43 -13.18
C THR A 93 1.90 8.60 -13.99
N VAL A 94 1.08 7.55 -14.11
CA VAL A 94 -0.27 7.63 -14.69
C VAL A 94 -1.13 8.66 -13.95
N GLN A 95 -1.03 8.72 -12.62
CA GLN A 95 -1.83 9.66 -11.82
C GLN A 95 -1.45 11.10 -12.16
N VAL A 96 -0.15 11.40 -12.21
CA VAL A 96 0.35 12.74 -12.59
C VAL A 96 -0.09 13.11 -14.01
N LEU A 97 0.03 12.20 -14.97
CA LEU A 97 -0.41 12.42 -16.35
C LEU A 97 -1.91 12.70 -16.44
N CYS A 98 -2.74 11.94 -15.69
CA CYS A 98 -4.18 12.20 -15.61
C CYS A 98 -4.51 13.58 -15.01
N HIS A 99 -3.72 14.07 -14.03
CA HIS A 99 -3.90 15.44 -13.52
C HIS A 99 -3.52 16.50 -14.58
N GLY A 100 -2.60 16.17 -15.47
CA GLY A 100 -2.25 16.97 -16.65
C GLY A 100 -3.18 16.78 -17.85
N GLY A 101 -4.27 16.00 -17.72
CA GLY A 101 -5.23 15.75 -18.79
C GLY A 101 -4.81 14.68 -19.81
N ILE A 102 -3.68 13.99 -19.59
CA ILE A 102 -3.19 12.93 -20.45
C ILE A 102 -3.67 11.59 -19.89
N THR A 103 -4.62 10.97 -20.58
CA THR A 103 -5.23 9.70 -20.16
C THR A 103 -4.92 8.56 -21.12
N THR A 104 -4.52 8.86 -22.36
CA THR A 104 -4.23 7.86 -23.40
C THR A 104 -2.78 7.85 -23.88
N ILE A 105 -2.36 6.71 -24.46
CA ILE A 105 -1.05 6.57 -25.09
C ILE A 105 -0.90 7.55 -26.26
N GLU A 106 -1.94 7.68 -27.08
CA GLU A 106 -1.93 8.58 -28.24
C GLU A 106 -1.69 10.04 -27.83
N GLN A 107 -2.37 10.50 -26.78
CA GLN A 107 -2.13 11.83 -26.21
C GLN A 107 -0.69 11.97 -25.69
N LEU A 108 -0.16 10.93 -25.04
CA LEU A 108 1.20 10.92 -24.54
C LEU A 108 2.24 11.00 -25.66
N LEU A 109 2.01 10.32 -26.79
CA LEU A 109 2.91 10.32 -27.96
C LEU A 109 2.88 11.63 -28.75
N VAL A 110 1.74 12.33 -28.75
CA VAL A 110 1.59 13.64 -29.41
C VAL A 110 2.13 14.78 -28.54
N THR A 111 2.19 14.58 -27.22
CA THR A 111 2.64 15.63 -26.29
C THR A 111 4.17 15.69 -26.26
N GLU A 112 4.73 16.87 -26.53
CA GLU A 112 6.17 17.09 -26.43
C GLU A 112 6.69 16.98 -24.98
N SER A 113 7.91 16.48 -24.80
CA SER A 113 8.56 16.36 -23.49
C SER A 113 8.59 17.69 -22.69
N LYS A 114 8.66 18.83 -23.38
CA LYS A 114 8.61 20.17 -22.75
C LYS A 114 7.24 20.49 -22.14
N GLU A 115 6.16 20.06 -22.79
CA GLU A 115 4.79 20.23 -22.29
C GLU A 115 4.52 19.25 -21.14
N LEU A 116 5.06 18.03 -21.22
CA LEU A 116 5.00 17.06 -20.13
C LEU A 116 5.65 17.61 -18.84
N LEU A 117 6.81 18.26 -18.94
CA LEU A 117 7.49 18.86 -17.77
C LEU A 117 6.75 20.04 -17.14
N LYS A 118 5.74 20.62 -17.80
CA LYS A 118 4.87 21.62 -17.18
C LYS A 118 3.83 21.01 -16.25
N ILE A 119 3.60 19.70 -16.32
CA ILE A 119 2.65 18.99 -15.46
C ILE A 119 3.21 18.97 -14.03
N ARG A 120 2.42 19.49 -13.09
CA ARG A 120 2.80 19.52 -11.67
C ARG A 120 3.08 18.10 -11.17
N GLY A 121 4.30 17.88 -10.69
CA GLY A 121 4.75 16.59 -10.16
C GLY A 121 5.38 15.65 -11.20
N LEU A 122 5.50 16.09 -12.46
CA LEU A 122 6.25 15.38 -13.50
C LEU A 122 7.67 15.96 -13.62
N GLY A 123 8.61 15.39 -12.87
CA GLY A 123 10.02 15.76 -12.95
C GLY A 123 10.80 15.00 -14.03
N ILE A 124 12.05 15.40 -14.26
CA ILE A 124 12.92 14.82 -15.30
C ILE A 124 13.12 13.30 -15.16
N HIS A 125 13.14 12.77 -13.94
CA HIS A 125 13.24 11.34 -13.69
C HIS A 125 12.00 10.58 -14.16
N LYS A 126 10.81 11.16 -13.98
CA LYS A 126 9.56 10.56 -14.46
C LYS A 126 9.43 10.66 -15.97
N LEU A 127 9.93 11.75 -16.55
CA LEU A 127 9.98 11.89 -18.00
C LEU A 127 10.87 10.80 -18.63
N ARG A 128 12.06 10.57 -18.09
CA ARG A 128 12.95 9.49 -18.55
C ARG A 128 12.29 8.12 -18.43
N GLU A 129 11.66 7.83 -17.29
CA GLU A 129 10.91 6.57 -17.10
C GLU A 129 9.84 6.36 -18.19
N ILE A 130 9.13 7.44 -18.58
CA ILE A 130 8.15 7.40 -19.67
C ILE A 130 8.83 7.14 -21.02
N GLU A 131 9.89 7.88 -21.34
CA GLU A 131 10.63 7.76 -22.60
C GLU A 131 11.24 6.36 -22.76
N ASP A 132 11.85 5.81 -21.70
CA ASP A 132 12.40 4.45 -21.67
C ASP A 132 11.30 3.41 -21.93
N THR A 133 10.17 3.52 -21.22
CA THR A 133 9.04 2.59 -21.39
C THR A 133 8.41 2.67 -22.80
N LEU A 134 8.38 3.85 -23.40
CA LEU A 134 7.87 4.05 -24.77
C LEU A 134 8.85 3.54 -25.83
N HIS A 135 10.17 3.63 -25.57
CA HIS A 135 11.19 3.10 -26.46
C HIS A 135 11.19 1.57 -26.47
N GLU A 136 11.10 0.93 -25.31
CA GLU A 136 11.02 -0.54 -25.20
C GLU A 136 9.84 -1.11 -26.00
N ARG A 137 8.70 -0.41 -26.05
CA ARG A 137 7.51 -0.85 -26.79
C ARG A 137 7.51 -0.54 -28.29
N ARG A 138 8.48 0.21 -28.80
CA ARG A 138 8.62 0.43 -30.25
C ARG A 138 9.43 -0.67 -30.93
N GLU A 139 10.12 -1.51 -30.16
CA GLU A 139 10.95 -2.61 -30.67
C GLU A 139 10.27 -3.99 -30.59
N ASP A 140 9.04 -4.06 -30.03
CA ASP A 140 8.14 -5.22 -30.06
C ASP A 140 7.09 -5.10 -31.18
#